data_AF-A0A6N7WLK7-F1
#
_entry.id   AF-A0A6N7WLK7-F1
#
_cell.length_a   1.000
_cell.length_b   1.000
_cell.length_c   1.000
_cell.angle_alpha   90.00
_cell.angle_beta   90.00
_cell.angle_gamma   90.00
#
_symmetry.space_group_name_H-M   'P 1'
#
loop_
_entity.id
_entity.type
_entity.pdbx_description
1 polymer ?
#
loop_
_entity_poly.entity_id
_entity_poly.type
_entity_poly.pdbx_seq_one_letter_code
_entity_poly.pdbx_strand_id
1 'polypeptide(L)' 'MKNSMKEVADLLGVRIGEKFHIKFADGERLCNEIYYFTENGIAGPDAYEFQDDWDSYLIRILLGEYEIEKI' A
#
# COMPACT_ATOMS: atom_id res chain seq x y z
N MET A 1 -1.45 17.61 11.03
CA MET A 1 -2.06 16.37 10.51
C MET A 1 -1.11 15.22 10.78
N LYS A 2 -1.27 14.48 11.88
CA LYS A 2 -0.40 13.33 12.22
C LYS A 2 -1.13 11.97 12.20
N ASN A 3 -2.42 11.96 11.87
CA ASN A 3 -3.26 10.75 11.94
C ASN A 3 -3.75 10.23 10.58
N SER A 4 -3.48 10.92 9.46
CA SER A 4 -4.15 10.60 8.18
C SER A 4 -3.80 9.21 7.68
N MET A 5 -2.52 8.80 7.73
CA MET A 5 -2.14 7.48 7.20
C MET A 5 -2.60 6.31 8.05
N LYS A 6 -2.73 6.50 9.37
CA LYS A 6 -3.32 5.48 10.23
C LYS A 6 -4.80 5.25 9.91
N GLU A 7 -5.55 6.33 9.76
CA GLU A 7 -6.98 6.27 9.38
C GLU A 7 -7.15 5.64 7.99
N VAL A 8 -6.27 5.95 7.05
CA VAL A 8 -6.25 5.35 5.70
C VAL A 8 -5.94 3.86 5.76
N ALA A 9 -4.93 3.44 6.52
CA ALA A 9 -4.61 2.02 6.70
C ALA A 9 -5.79 1.26 7.32
N ASP A 10 -6.38 1.82 8.40
CA ASP A 10 -7.53 1.23 9.08
C ASP A 10 -8.75 1.10 8.14
N LEU A 11 -9.01 2.11 7.29
CA LEU A 11 -10.07 2.09 6.28
C LEU A 11 -9.84 1.00 5.23
N LEU A 12 -8.58 0.72 4.90
CA LEU A 12 -8.17 -0.34 3.98
C LEU A 12 -8.01 -1.71 4.67
N GLY A 13 -8.32 -1.81 5.97
CA GLY A 13 -8.32 -3.07 6.72
C GLY A 13 -6.93 -3.62 7.05
N VAL A 14 -5.92 -2.75 7.12
CA VAL A 14 -4.53 -3.06 7.50
C VAL A 14 -4.01 -2.04 8.52
N ARG A 15 -2.82 -2.26 9.06
CA ARG A 15 -2.18 -1.34 10.02
C ARG A 15 -0.86 -0.78 9.50
N ILE A 16 -0.42 0.34 10.08
CA ILE A 16 0.96 0.83 9.89
C ILE A 16 1.95 -0.29 10.23
N GLY A 17 2.90 -0.55 9.34
CA GLY A 17 3.90 -1.61 9.44
C GLY A 17 3.42 -3.02 9.08
N GLU A 18 2.11 -3.21 8.84
CA GLU A 18 1.58 -4.49 8.37
C GLU A 18 1.98 -4.71 6.90
N LYS A 19 2.43 -5.94 6.61
CA LYS A 19 2.94 -6.32 5.30
C LYS A 19 1.82 -6.84 4.40
N PHE A 20 1.83 -6.43 3.15
CA PHE A 20 0.83 -6.84 2.16
C PHE A 20 1.40 -6.91 0.75
N HIS A 21 0.69 -7.59 -0.14
CA HIS A 21 0.85 -7.53 -1.58
C HIS A 21 -0.18 -6.58 -2.19
N ILE A 22 0.16 -6.02 -3.35
CA ILE A 22 -0.76 -5.22 -4.17
C ILE A 22 -1.14 -6.05 -5.39
N LYS A 23 -2.45 -6.13 -5.66
CA LYS A 23 -3.01 -6.85 -6.81
C LYS A 23 -3.93 -5.93 -7.61
N PHE A 24 -4.10 -6.24 -8.89
CA PHE A 24 -5.14 -5.68 -9.74
C PHE A 24 -6.52 -6.07 -9.19
N ALA A 25 -7.54 -5.25 -9.48
CA ALA A 25 -8.91 -5.53 -9.05
C ALA A 25 -9.49 -6.85 -9.61
N ASP A 26 -8.92 -7.39 -10.69
CA ASP A 26 -9.26 -8.71 -11.24
C ASP A 26 -8.59 -9.89 -10.50
N GLY A 27 -7.70 -9.60 -9.55
CA GLY A 27 -7.04 -10.56 -8.69
C GLY A 27 -5.60 -10.91 -9.06
N GLU A 28 -5.06 -10.45 -10.19
CA GLU A 28 -3.67 -10.71 -10.55
C GLU A 28 -2.70 -9.87 -9.71
N ARG A 29 -1.62 -10.47 -9.20
CA ARG A 29 -0.59 -9.71 -8.47
C ARG A 29 0.17 -8.82 -9.45
N LEU A 30 0.35 -7.55 -9.08
CA LEU A 30 1.12 -6.60 -9.88
C LEU A 30 2.60 -6.99 -9.91
N CYS A 31 3.10 -7.46 -8.77
CA CYS A 31 4.42 -8.01 -8.57
C CYS A 31 4.42 -8.91 -7.31
N ASN A 32 5.43 -9.76 -7.15
CA ASN A 32 5.64 -10.56 -5.93
C ASN A 32 6.43 -9.79 -4.86
N GLU A 33 6.24 -8.47 -4.79
CA GLU A 33 6.91 -7.62 -3.81
C GLU A 33 6.05 -7.43 -2.56
N ILE A 34 6.70 -7.05 -1.46
CA ILE A 34 6.06 -6.82 -0.17
C ILE A 34 6.06 -5.31 0.12
N TYR A 35 4.87 -4.81 0.46
CA TYR A 35 4.61 -3.42 0.79
C TYR A 35 4.18 -3.30 2.25
N TYR A 36 4.29 -2.11 2.81
CA TYR A 36 3.75 -1.79 4.13
C TYR A 36 3.40 -0.30 4.24
N PHE A 37 2.39 0.02 5.06
CA PHE A 37 2.06 1.40 5.36
C PHE A 37 3.04 2.00 6.37
N THR A 38 3.44 3.24 6.14
CA THR A 38 4.24 4.06 7.06
C THR A 38 3.45 5.29 7.48
N GLU A 39 3.98 6.09 8.41
CA GLU A 39 3.33 7.36 8.76
C GLU A 39 3.30 8.37 7.59
N ASN A 40 4.12 8.16 6.57
CA ASN A 40 4.29 9.09 5.45
C ASN A 40 3.61 8.64 4.14
N GLY A 41 3.21 7.36 4.03
CA GLY A 41 2.72 6.79 2.77
C GLY A 41 2.90 5.27 2.72
N ILE A 42 2.89 4.70 1.51
CA ILE A 42 3.25 3.30 1.30
C ILE A 42 4.76 3.20 1.07
N ALA A 43 5.40 2.21 1.68
CA ALA A 43 6.78 1.83 1.36
C ALA A 43 6.78 0.47 0.64
N GLY A 44 7.59 0.39 -0.42
CA GLY A 44 7.89 -0.85 -1.14
C GLY A 44 9.06 -1.62 -0.54
N PRO A 45 9.50 -2.71 -1.21
CA PRO A 45 10.66 -3.50 -0.78
C PRO A 45 11.90 -2.61 -0.70
N ASP A 46 12.76 -2.88 0.29
CA ASP A 46 13.98 -2.11 0.59
C ASP A 46 14.93 -1.91 -0.61
N ALA A 47 14.76 -2.69 -1.70
CA ALA A 47 15.56 -2.64 -2.91
C ALA A 47 15.18 -1.51 -3.90
N TYR A 48 14.07 -0.81 -3.70
CA TYR A 48 13.62 0.26 -4.61
C TYR A 48 13.67 1.63 -3.94
N GLU A 49 14.60 2.47 -4.39
CA GLU A 49 14.92 3.79 -3.83
C GLU A 49 13.85 4.88 -4.08
N PHE A 50 12.75 4.57 -4.79
CA PHE A 50 11.76 5.56 -5.21
C PHE A 50 10.50 5.51 -4.35
N GLN A 51 10.54 6.20 -3.21
CA GLN A 51 9.40 6.26 -2.29
C GLN A 51 8.19 7.01 -2.88
N ASP A 52 8.44 8.02 -3.73
CA ASP A 52 7.40 8.83 -4.39
C ASP A 52 6.52 8.04 -5.37
N ASP A 53 7.06 6.96 -5.96
CA ASP A 53 6.29 6.09 -6.85
C ASP A 53 5.28 5.24 -6.07
N TRP A 54 5.52 4.99 -4.78
CA TRP A 54 4.65 4.15 -3.95
C TRP A 54 3.35 4.85 -3.56
N ASP A 55 3.38 6.17 -3.39
CA ASP A 55 2.18 6.97 -3.13
C ASP A 55 1.20 6.94 -4.31
N SER A 56 1.69 6.69 -5.53
CA SER A 56 0.81 6.46 -6.68
C SER A 56 -0.05 5.21 -6.50
N TYR A 57 0.46 4.15 -5.86
CA TYR A 57 -0.31 2.94 -5.58
C TYR A 57 -1.36 3.19 -4.51
N LEU A 58 -1.09 4.03 -3.52
CA LEU A 58 -2.08 4.41 -2.51
C LEU A 58 -3.31 5.05 -3.17
N ILE A 59 -3.10 6.01 -4.07
CA ILE A 59 -4.18 6.65 -4.80
C ILE A 59 -4.98 5.62 -5.61
N ARG A 60 -4.29 4.72 -6.32
CA ARG A 60 -4.93 3.67 -7.13
C ARG A 60 -5.72 2.67 -6.30
N ILE A 61 -5.26 2.32 -5.10
CA ILE A 61 -6.01 1.51 -4.14
C ILE A 61 -7.28 2.24 -3.70
N LEU A 62 -7.17 3.53 -3.36
CA LEU A 62 -8.34 4.34 -2.95
C LEU A 62 -9.36 4.54 -4.08
N LEU A 63 -8.91 4.53 -5.34
CA LEU A 63 -9.77 4.57 -6.52
C LEU A 63 -10.37 3.19 -6.88
N GLY A 64 -9.94 2.11 -6.21
CA GLY A 64 -10.39 0.75 -6.49
C GLY A 64 -9.77 0.12 -7.74
N GLU A 65 -8.71 0.70 -8.30
CA GLU A 65 -7.96 0.11 -9.41
C GLU A 65 -7.11 -1.07 -8.93
N TYR A 66 -6.63 -0.99 -7.68
CA TYR A 66 -5.86 -2.01 -6.99
C TYR A 66 -6.48 -2.41 -5.67
N GLU A 67 -6.12 -3.60 -5.20
CA GLU A 67 -6.53 -4.14 -3.93
C GLU A 67 -5.30 -4.58 -3.10
N ILE A 68 -5.51 -4.66 -1.79
CA ILE A 68 -4.54 -5.14 -0.82
C ILE A 68 -4.80 -6.63 -0.56
N GLU A 69 -3.76 -7.45 -0.64
CA GLU A 69 -3.74 -8.84 -0.20
C GLU A 69 -2.82 -8.97 1.01
N LYS A 70 -3.40 -9.30 2.17
CA LYS A 70 -2.64 -9.49 3.41
C LYS A 70 -1.81 -10.78 3.35
N ILE A 71 -0.62 -10.73 3.95
CA ILE A 71 0.29 -11.88 4.10
C ILE A 71 -0.06 -12.67 5.35
#